data_AF-A0A8I1LAG2-F1
#
_entry.id   AF-A0A8I1LAG2-F1
#
_cell.length_a   1.000
_cell.length_b   1.000
_cell.length_c   1.000
_cell.angle_alpha   90.00
_cell.angle_beta   90.00
_cell.angle_gamma   90.00
#
_symmetry.space_group_name_H-M   'P 1'
#
loop_
_entity.id
_entity.type
_entity.pdbx_description
1 polymer ?
#
loop_
_entity_poly.entity_id
_entity_poly.type
_entity_poly.pdbx_seq_one_letter_code
_entity_poly.pdbx_strand_id
1 'polypeptide(L)' 'MNNTNMDSGKEPIERDPDLAAAEIAMKRAAVKARQKARQAGVGVVVWKDGQVVEERQNSSADE' A
#
# COMPACT_ATOMS: atom_id res chain seq x y z
N MET A 1 -26.55 -9.05 17.09
CA MET A 1 -26.45 -8.33 15.80
C MET A 1 -25.00 -8.41 15.38
N ASN A 2 -24.75 -9.07 14.25
CA ASN A 2 -23.50 -9.78 13.96
C ASN A 2 -22.36 -8.84 13.52
N ASN A 3 -21.19 -9.03 14.15
CA ASN A 3 -19.90 -8.48 13.70
C ASN A 3 -19.42 -9.25 12.48
N THR A 4 -19.61 -8.72 11.27
CA THR A 4 -18.97 -9.26 10.07
C THR A 4 -17.53 -8.76 9.99
N ASN A 5 -16.63 -9.53 10.61
CA ASN A 5 -15.22 -9.53 10.22
C ASN A 5 -15.16 -9.76 8.70
N MET A 6 -14.77 -8.73 7.96
CA MET A 6 -14.42 -8.85 6.54
C MET A 6 -13.08 -9.58 6.45
N ASP A 7 -13.14 -10.90 6.62
CA ASP A 7 -12.12 -11.82 6.15
C ASP A 7 -12.08 -11.70 4.63
N SER A 8 -11.15 -10.91 4.11
CA SER A 8 -10.88 -10.84 2.67
C SER A 8 -10.31 -12.17 2.24
N GLY A 9 -11.19 -13.10 1.89
CA GLY A 9 -10.91 -14.45 1.40
C GLY A 9 -10.08 -14.47 0.11
N LYS A 10 -8.83 -14.04 0.21
CA LYS A 10 -7.80 -14.33 -0.77
C LYS A 10 -7.21 -15.66 -0.36
N GLU A 11 -7.58 -16.72 -1.07
CA GLU A 11 -6.77 -17.93 -1.08
C GLU A 11 -5.30 -17.55 -1.30
N PRO A 12 -4.32 -18.25 -0.69
CA PRO A 12 -2.92 -17.95 -0.90
C PRO A 12 -2.66 -18.00 -2.41
N ILE A 13 -2.46 -16.83 -3.02
CA ILE A 13 -2.09 -16.76 -4.43
C ILE A 13 -0.73 -17.45 -4.51
N GLU A 14 -0.71 -18.64 -5.12
CA GLU A 14 0.52 -19.33 -5.43
C GLU A 14 1.35 -18.39 -6.29
N ARG A 15 2.49 -17.95 -5.75
CA ARG A 15 3.34 -17.00 -6.45
C ARG A 15 3.99 -17.74 -7.58
N ASP A 16 3.72 -17.30 -8.79
CA ASP A 16 4.50 -17.73 -9.96
C ASP A 16 5.99 -17.52 -9.63
N PRO A 17 6.82 -18.58 -9.64
CA PRO A 17 8.24 -18.50 -9.33
C PRO A 17 8.98 -17.44 -10.15
N ASP A 18 8.56 -17.22 -11.39
CA ASP A 18 9.16 -16.23 -12.30
C ASP A 18 8.78 -14.80 -11.91
N LEU A 19 7.61 -14.61 -11.30
CA LEU A 19 7.10 -13.30 -10.88
C LEU A 19 7.36 -13.00 -9.40
N ALA A 20 7.70 -14.00 -8.58
CA ALA A 20 7.89 -13.84 -7.15
C ALA A 20 8.95 -12.78 -6.81
N ALA A 21 10.04 -12.74 -7.57
CA ALA A 21 11.10 -11.73 -7.40
C ALA A 21 10.60 -10.32 -7.76
N ALA A 22 9.83 -10.19 -8.84
CA ALA A 22 9.27 -8.91 -9.28
C ALA A 22 8.25 -8.37 -8.27
N GLU A 23 7.38 -9.23 -7.72
CA GLU A 23 6.42 -8.85 -6.68
C GLU A 23 7.14 -8.31 -5.43
N ILE A 24 8.19 -8.99 -4.99
CA ILE A 24 9.01 -8.55 -3.85
C ILE A 24 9.67 -7.20 -4.14
N ALA A 25 10.22 -7.02 -5.35
CA ALA A 25 10.84 -5.77 -5.77
C ALA A 25 9.83 -4.61 -5.77
N MET A 26 8.62 -4.82 -6.30
CA MET A 26 7.55 -3.81 -6.32
C MET A 26 7.12 -3.42 -4.90
N LYS A 27 6.94 -4.39 -3.98
CA LYS A 27 6.61 -4.10 -2.58
C LYS A 27 7.71 -3.26 -1.92
N ARG A 28 8.97 -3.60 -2.13
CA ARG A 28 10.12 -2.84 -1.61
C ARG A 28 10.17 -1.43 -2.19
N ALA A 29 9.92 -1.28 -3.48
CA ALA A 29 9.89 0.02 -4.15
C ALA A 29 8.77 0.91 -3.58
N ALA A 30 7.57 0.36 -3.36
CA ALA A 30 6.45 1.08 -2.78
C ALA A 30 6.74 1.58 -1.36
N VAL A 31 7.36 0.75 -0.51
CA VAL A 31 7.79 1.15 0.84
C VAL A 31 8.82 2.29 0.76
N LYS A 32 9.82 2.15 -0.10
CA LYS A 32 10.88 3.15 -0.26
C LYS A 32 10.35 4.48 -0.81
N ALA A 33 9.36 4.45 -1.71
CA ALA A 33 8.69 5.64 -2.22
C ALA A 33 8.00 6.43 -1.09
N ARG A 34 7.24 5.74 -0.24
CA ARG A 34 6.60 6.35 0.95
C ARG A 34 7.61 6.91 1.93
N GLN A 35 8.70 6.18 2.19
CA GLN A 35 9.76 6.67 3.06
C GLN A 35 10.41 7.96 2.53
N LYS A 36 10.73 8.00 1.23
CA LYS A 36 11.30 9.20 0.59
C LYS A 36 10.32 10.37 0.62
N ALA A 37 9.04 10.11 0.36
CA ALA A 37 8.00 11.14 0.39
C ALA A 37 7.87 11.74 1.80
N ARG A 38 7.88 10.89 2.85
CA ARG A 38 7.93 11.34 4.24
C ARG A 38 9.16 12.21 4.53
N GLN A 39 10.35 11.78 4.10
CA GLN A 39 11.59 12.54 4.32
C GLN A 39 11.59 13.89 3.63
N ALA A 40 10.97 13.98 2.45
CA ALA A 40 10.86 15.21 1.68
C ALA A 40 9.63 16.06 2.06
N GLY A 41 8.75 15.60 2.96
CA GLY A 41 7.51 16.30 3.32
C GLY A 41 6.50 16.38 2.18
N VAL A 42 6.53 15.44 1.23
CA VAL A 42 5.63 15.39 0.06
C VAL A 42 4.73 14.15 0.09
N GLY A 43 3.67 14.14 -0.71
CA GLY A 43 2.79 12.99 -0.89
C GLY A 43 3.30 11.97 -1.91
N VAL A 44 2.69 10.79 -1.92
CA VAL A 44 2.86 9.76 -2.96
C VAL A 44 1.55 9.62 -3.73
N VAL A 45 1.63 9.65 -5.06
CA VAL A 45 0.47 9.37 -5.91
C VAL A 45 0.23 7.85 -5.97
N VAL A 46 -0.98 7.41 -5.65
CA VAL A 46 -1.37 5.99 -5.66
C VAL A 46 -2.67 5.80 -6.44
N TRP A 47 -2.83 4.63 -7.06
CA TRP A 47 -4.10 4.19 -7.62
C TRP A 47 -4.89 3.46 -6.54
N LYS A 48 -6.07 3.96 -6.20
CA LYS A 48 -6.95 3.40 -5.17
C LYS A 48 -8.40 3.54 -5.63
N ASP A 49 -9.16 2.45 -5.53
CA ASP A 49 -10.60 2.43 -5.81
C ASP A 49 -10.98 3.01 -7.19
N GLY A 50 -10.15 2.74 -8.21
CA GLY A 50 -10.39 3.21 -9.57
C GLY A 50 -9.99 4.67 -9.83
N GLN A 51 -9.29 5.31 -8.88
CA GLN A 51 -8.93 6.71 -8.95
C GLN A 51 -7.44 6.92 -8.61
N VAL A 52 -6.87 7.99 -9.18
CA VAL A 52 -5.55 8.49 -8.78
C VAL A 52 -5.74 9.42 -7.59
N VAL A 53 -5.10 9.10 -6.45
CA VAL A 53 -5.17 9.89 -5.22
C VAL A 53 -3.77 10.18 -4.69
N GLU A 54 -3.61 11.32 -4.01
CA GLU A 54 -2.36 11.66 -3.31
C GLU A 54 -2.44 11.17 -1.85
N GLU A 55 -1.56 10.23 -1.48
CA GLU A 55 -1.38 9.75 -0.12
C GLU A 55 -0.33 10.63 0.58
N ARG A 56 -0.75 11.43 1.56
CA ARG A 56 0.15 12.12 2.50
C ARG A 56 0.06 11.44 3.85
N GLN A 57 1.18 11.31 4.54
CA GLN A 57 1.13 10.99 5.96
C GLN A 57 0.60 12.24 6.67
N ASN A 58 -0.70 12.26 6.99
CA ASN A 58 -1.24 13.24 7.93
C ASN A 58 -0.41 13.09 9.20
N SER A 59 0.35 14.13 9.57
CA SER A 59 0.68 14.32 10.97
C SER A 59 -0.64 14.66 11.64
N SER A 60 -1.37 13.65 12.12
CA SER A 60 -2.32 13.89 13.20
C SER A 60 -1.50 14.22 14.45
N ALA A 61 -0.91 15.41 14.44
CA ALA A 61 -0.84 16.29 15.59
C ALA A 61 -2.09 17.18 15.49
N ASP A 62 -3.26 16.53 15.50
CA ASP A 62 -4.53 17.18 15.81
C ASP A 62 -4.86 16.73 17.24
N GLU A 63 -4.74 17.70 18.15
CA GLU A 63 -4.95 17.75 19.62
C GLU A 63 -3.99 17.01 20.57
#